data_AF-A0A519XX32-F1
#
_entry.id   AF-A0A519XX32-F1
#
_cell.length_a   1.000
_cell.length_b   1.000
_cell.length_c   1.000
_cell.angle_alpha   90.00
_cell.angle_beta   90.00
_cell.angle_gamma   90.00
#
_symmetry.space_group_name_H-M   'P 1'
#
loop_
_entity.id
_entity.type
_entity.pdbx_description
1 polymer ?
#
loop_
_entity_poly.entity_id
_entity_poly.type
_entity_poly.pdbx_seq_one_letter_code
_entity_poly.pdbx_strand_id
1 'polypeptide(L)'
;DEPEFRTTLEGGDVMMVSKNHVLIGVSERTSEEGANEAIKLLFENNVVEKVTVVKIPAKRDYMHLDTVFTQVKRDTWVILHSIAHSPAYDATEPIHFLKEPEKLEATTAIQFHKDKPGEPKYYEHVEALLDDISRNDLGSTTPTKVIYSGGNTFPYDSREQWTDSCNLLALKEGVVLGYDRNDKTVEAFKANGFNVVKVQDLIQDLESGRVDANTLTDTLVLMPSAELSRARGGFHCMSLPLLRDGLSSK
;
A
#
# COMPACT_ATOMS: atom_id res chain seq x y z
N ASP A 1 -8.31 -24.76 -26.18
CA ASP A 1 -7.33 -24.13 -25.27
C ASP A 1 -7.78 -24.41 -23.84
N GLU A 2 -7.09 -25.30 -23.13
CA GLU A 2 -7.33 -25.47 -21.70
C GLU A 2 -6.95 -24.17 -20.99
N PRO A 3 -7.74 -23.69 -20.01
CA PRO A 3 -7.29 -22.59 -19.17
C PRO A 3 -6.03 -23.08 -18.45
N GLU A 4 -4.91 -22.44 -18.75
CA GLU A 4 -3.63 -22.72 -18.11
C GLU A 4 -3.78 -22.31 -16.64
N PHE A 5 -4.16 -23.24 -15.77
CA PHE A 5 -4.23 -23.05 -14.32
C PHE A 5 -2.82 -22.74 -13.82
N ARG A 6 -2.43 -21.47 -13.89
CA ARG A 6 -1.14 -20.99 -13.42
C ARG A 6 -1.30 -20.54 -11.99
N THR A 7 -0.71 -21.30 -11.08
CA THR A 7 -0.50 -20.89 -9.69
C THR A 7 0.70 -19.95 -9.65
N THR A 8 0.46 -18.64 -9.48
CA THR A 8 1.51 -17.61 -9.43
C THR A 8 1.36 -16.76 -8.18
N LEU A 9 2.49 -16.29 -7.65
CA LEU A 9 2.55 -15.39 -6.51
C LEU A 9 3.85 -14.59 -6.60
N GLU A 10 3.76 -13.26 -6.53
CA GLU A 10 4.90 -12.35 -6.53
C GLU A 10 4.98 -11.55 -5.21
N GLY A 11 6.18 -11.14 -4.82
CA GLY A 11 6.44 -10.52 -3.51
C GLY A 11 5.71 -9.20 -3.27
N GLY A 12 5.48 -8.40 -4.32
CA GLY A 12 4.76 -7.13 -4.20
C GLY A 12 3.29 -7.29 -3.78
N ASP A 13 2.72 -8.48 -3.94
CA ASP A 13 1.36 -8.79 -3.49
C ASP A 13 1.30 -9.32 -2.06
N VAL A 14 2.44 -9.62 -1.42
CA VAL A 14 2.46 -10.19 -0.06
C VAL A 14 2.92 -9.12 0.92
N MET A 15 2.01 -8.70 1.81
CA MET A 15 2.29 -7.65 2.78
C MET A 15 1.99 -8.13 4.21
N MET A 16 3.03 -8.23 5.05
CA MET A 16 2.87 -8.42 6.50
C MET A 16 2.42 -7.09 7.13
N VAL A 17 1.15 -7.01 7.55
CA VAL A 17 0.59 -5.78 8.14
C VAL A 17 0.58 -5.79 9.66
N SER A 18 0.55 -6.97 10.28
CA SER A 18 0.75 -7.14 11.72
C SER A 18 1.34 -8.52 12.00
N LYS A 19 1.72 -8.80 13.26
CA LYS A 19 2.34 -10.08 13.64
C LYS A 19 1.53 -11.31 13.21
N ASN A 20 0.20 -11.23 13.27
CA ASN A 20 -0.70 -12.34 12.99
C ASN A 20 -1.56 -12.11 11.73
N HIS A 21 -1.21 -11.14 10.88
CA HIS A 21 -2.03 -10.78 9.71
C HIS A 21 -1.18 -10.48 8.46
N VAL A 22 -1.44 -11.26 7.40
CA VAL A 22 -0.90 -11.07 6.04
C VAL A 22 -1.99 -10.55 5.10
N LEU A 23 -1.64 -9.61 4.23
CA LEU A 23 -2.41 -9.30 3.04
C LEU A 23 -1.81 -10.01 1.83
N ILE A 24 -2.68 -10.52 0.96
CA ILE A 24 -2.31 -11.10 -0.34
C ILE A 24 -3.11 -10.39 -1.44
N GLY A 25 -2.42 -9.73 -2.36
CA GLY A 25 -3.01 -9.18 -3.57
C GLY A 25 -3.34 -10.30 -4.56
N VAL A 26 -4.54 -10.27 -5.13
CA VAL A 26 -4.82 -10.96 -6.40
C VAL A 26 -4.75 -9.90 -7.49
N SER A 27 -3.81 -10.08 -8.40
CA SER A 27 -3.34 -9.07 -9.34
C SER A 27 -3.06 -9.69 -10.72
N GLU A 28 -2.45 -8.94 -11.65
CA GLU A 28 -1.93 -9.49 -12.91
C GLU A 28 -0.86 -10.58 -12.68
N ARG A 29 -0.18 -10.55 -11.53
CA ARG A 29 0.99 -11.38 -11.22
C ARG A 29 0.73 -12.48 -10.19
N THR A 30 -0.26 -12.29 -9.33
CA THR A 30 -0.66 -13.28 -8.33
C THR A 30 -2.07 -13.78 -8.62
N SER A 31 -2.18 -15.08 -8.88
CA SER A 31 -3.46 -15.73 -9.21
C SER A 31 -4.29 -16.08 -7.97
N GLU A 32 -5.59 -16.30 -8.16
CA GLU A 32 -6.49 -16.74 -7.09
C GLU A 32 -6.06 -18.09 -6.51
N GLU A 33 -5.62 -19.02 -7.37
CA GLU A 33 -5.08 -20.31 -6.96
C GLU A 33 -3.79 -20.15 -6.15
N GLY A 34 -2.91 -19.22 -6.54
CA GLY A 34 -1.69 -18.88 -5.80
C GLY A 34 -1.98 -18.36 -4.40
N ALA A 35 -2.91 -17.41 -4.30
CA ALA A 35 -3.37 -16.88 -3.01
C ALA A 35 -4.00 -17.98 -2.13
N ASN A 36 -4.82 -18.85 -2.72
CA ASN A 36 -5.46 -19.96 -2.01
C ASN A 36 -4.45 -20.94 -1.39
N GLU A 37 -3.44 -21.37 -2.16
CA GLU A 37 -2.40 -22.26 -1.62
C GLU A 37 -1.54 -21.57 -0.56
N ALA A 38 -1.25 -20.28 -0.73
CA ALA A 38 -0.53 -19.50 0.27
C ALA A 38 -1.30 -19.42 1.60
N ILE A 39 -2.61 -19.16 1.57
CA ILE A 39 -3.46 -19.13 2.78
C ILE A 39 -3.37 -20.45 3.55
N LYS A 40 -3.53 -21.58 2.84
CA LYS A 40 -3.46 -22.92 3.46
C LYS A 40 -2.11 -23.13 4.14
N LEU A 41 -1.02 -22.89 3.41
CA LEU A 41 0.34 -23.07 3.92
C LEU A 41 0.63 -22.18 5.13
N LEU A 42 0.20 -20.91 5.10
CA LEU A 42 0.37 -19.97 6.22
C LEU A 42 -0.35 -20.45 7.48
N PHE A 43 -1.58 -20.96 7.34
CA PHE A 43 -2.36 -21.48 8.46
C PHE A 43 -1.83 -22.82 8.97
N GLU A 44 -1.54 -23.77 8.09
CA GLU A 44 -0.99 -25.09 8.42
C GLU A 44 0.33 -24.98 9.19
N ASN A 45 1.20 -24.05 8.78
CA ASN A 45 2.50 -23.82 9.42
C ASN A 45 2.44 -22.87 10.63
N ASN A 46 1.24 -22.43 11.05
CA ASN A 46 1.06 -21.52 12.19
C ASN A 46 1.83 -20.19 12.05
N VAL A 47 1.96 -19.66 10.82
CA VAL A 47 2.68 -18.40 10.57
C VAL A 47 1.82 -17.20 10.98
N VAL A 48 0.53 -17.23 10.64
CA VAL A 48 -0.45 -16.21 10.98
C VAL A 48 -1.79 -16.82 11.36
N GLU A 49 -2.62 -16.03 12.03
CA GLU A 49 -4.00 -16.41 12.37
C GLU A 49 -5.00 -15.84 11.36
N LYS A 50 -4.60 -14.81 10.61
CA LYS A 50 -5.44 -14.07 9.70
C LYS A 50 -4.75 -13.82 8.36
N VAL A 51 -5.49 -14.00 7.27
CA VAL A 51 -5.07 -13.58 5.92
C VAL A 51 -6.20 -12.79 5.28
N THR A 52 -5.92 -11.64 4.68
CA THR A 52 -6.89 -10.92 3.86
C THR A 52 -6.43 -10.87 2.40
N VAL A 53 -7.29 -11.34 1.50
CA VAL A 53 -7.07 -11.23 0.06
C VAL A 53 -7.67 -9.93 -0.44
N VAL A 54 -6.89 -9.14 -1.17
CA VAL A 54 -7.35 -7.90 -1.84
C VAL A 54 -7.35 -8.12 -3.34
N LYS A 55 -8.53 -8.08 -3.97
CA LYS A 55 -8.66 -8.26 -5.42
C LYS A 55 -8.47 -6.92 -6.11
N ILE A 56 -7.35 -6.76 -6.81
CA ILE A 56 -7.01 -5.55 -7.54
C ILE A 56 -7.56 -5.68 -8.96
N PRO A 57 -8.33 -4.71 -9.47
CA PRO A 57 -8.82 -4.76 -10.85
C PRO A 57 -7.65 -4.89 -11.83
N ALA A 58 -7.79 -5.76 -12.83
CA ALA A 58 -6.76 -5.96 -13.84
C ALA A 58 -6.60 -4.69 -14.71
N LYS A 59 -5.68 -3.81 -14.32
CA LYS A 59 -5.25 -2.66 -15.12
C LYS A 59 -3.73 -2.66 -15.26
N ARG A 60 -3.25 -2.25 -16.44
CA ARG A 60 -1.83 -2.15 -16.77
C ARG A 60 -1.02 -1.17 -15.91
N ASP A 61 -1.70 -0.31 -15.15
CA ASP A 61 -1.08 0.81 -14.46
C ASP A 61 -0.61 0.47 -13.03
N TYR A 62 -0.97 -0.72 -12.51
CA TYR A 62 -0.52 -1.24 -11.22
C TYR A 62 -0.44 -2.77 -11.26
N MET A 63 0.74 -3.32 -10.96
CA MET A 63 1.03 -4.76 -11.11
C MET A 63 0.86 -5.56 -9.81
N HIS A 64 0.91 -4.87 -8.66
CA HIS A 64 0.96 -5.49 -7.32
C HIS A 64 0.26 -4.64 -6.26
N LEU A 65 -0.07 -5.24 -5.12
CA LEU A 65 -0.69 -4.60 -3.95
C LEU A 65 0.13 -3.45 -3.36
N ASP A 66 1.45 -3.61 -3.27
CA ASP A 66 2.34 -2.59 -2.73
C ASP A 66 2.39 -1.31 -3.58
N THR A 67 1.96 -1.36 -4.85
CA THR A 67 1.89 -0.19 -5.72
C THR A 67 0.65 0.66 -5.47
N VAL A 68 -0.35 0.16 -4.74
CA VAL A 68 -1.64 0.85 -4.56
C VAL A 68 -1.85 1.42 -3.16
N PHE A 69 -1.22 0.85 -2.13
CA PHE A 69 -1.14 1.46 -0.81
C PHE A 69 0.08 1.03 0.00
N THR A 70 0.44 1.83 1.00
CA THR A 70 1.47 1.50 2.00
C THR A 70 1.04 1.92 3.40
N GLN A 71 1.32 1.07 4.40
CA GLN A 71 1.23 1.42 5.82
C GLN A 71 2.40 2.33 6.22
N VAL A 72 2.10 3.55 6.66
CA VAL A 72 3.13 4.53 7.08
C VAL A 72 3.33 4.47 8.60
N LYS A 73 2.22 4.41 9.35
CA LYS A 73 2.17 4.22 10.80
C LYS A 73 0.84 3.55 11.16
N ARG A 74 0.66 3.21 12.44
CA ARG A 74 -0.52 2.49 12.92
C ARG A 74 -1.86 3.13 12.55
N ASP A 75 -1.89 4.46 12.50
CA ASP A 75 -3.09 5.23 12.17
C ASP A 75 -3.03 5.86 10.78
N THR A 76 -2.01 5.63 9.96
CA THR A 76 -1.84 6.35 8.69
C THR A 76 -1.38 5.47 7.56
N TRP A 77 -2.10 5.59 6.45
CA TRP A 77 -1.86 4.87 5.21
C TRP A 77 -1.76 5.85 4.06
N VAL A 78 -1.01 5.47 3.04
CA VAL A 78 -1.03 6.14 1.73
C VAL A 78 -1.75 5.23 0.77
N ILE A 79 -2.69 5.75 -0.02
CA ILE A 79 -3.49 4.94 -0.96
C ILE A 79 -3.81 5.70 -2.25
N LEU A 80 -3.95 4.94 -3.34
CA LEU A 80 -4.51 5.43 -4.59
C LEU A 80 -6.05 5.46 -4.52
N HIS A 81 -6.64 6.62 -4.78
CA HIS A 81 -8.08 6.82 -4.65
C HIS A 81 -8.92 5.83 -5.49
N SER A 82 -8.48 5.51 -6.72
CA SER A 82 -9.20 4.60 -7.61
C SER A 82 -9.30 3.15 -7.09
N ILE A 83 -8.49 2.79 -6.10
CA ILE A 83 -8.53 1.50 -5.41
C ILE A 83 -9.28 1.61 -4.08
N ALA A 84 -9.24 2.79 -3.46
CA ALA A 84 -9.95 3.09 -2.23
C ALA A 84 -11.47 3.06 -2.40
N HIS A 85 -11.98 3.59 -3.52
CA HIS A 85 -13.41 3.66 -3.83
C HIS A 85 -13.66 3.44 -5.32
N SER A 86 -14.84 2.90 -5.66
CA SER A 86 -15.34 2.98 -7.03
C SER A 86 -15.56 4.46 -7.38
N PRO A 87 -15.01 4.98 -8.49
CA PRO A 87 -15.18 6.38 -8.83
C PRO A 87 -16.65 6.70 -9.07
N ALA A 88 -17.07 7.89 -8.62
CA ALA A 88 -18.38 8.41 -8.94
C ALA A 88 -18.49 8.60 -10.46
N TYR A 89 -19.53 8.03 -11.07
CA TYR A 89 -19.79 8.17 -12.49
C TYR A 89 -20.51 9.48 -12.77
N ASP A 90 -19.85 10.42 -13.45
CA ASP A 90 -20.48 11.63 -13.98
C ASP A 90 -20.65 11.47 -15.50
N ALA A 91 -21.88 11.20 -15.94
CA ALA A 91 -22.21 10.98 -17.35
C ALA A 91 -21.90 12.18 -18.27
N THR A 92 -21.64 13.37 -17.71
CA THR A 92 -21.39 14.59 -18.47
C THR A 92 -19.91 14.84 -18.76
N GLU A 93 -19.01 14.10 -18.12
CA GLU A 93 -17.58 14.27 -18.29
C GLU A 93 -17.15 13.95 -19.74
N PRO A 94 -16.38 14.84 -20.41
CA PRO A 94 -16.00 14.65 -21.81
C PRO A 94 -15.29 13.33 -22.11
N ILE A 95 -14.58 12.74 -21.13
CA ILE A 95 -13.86 11.48 -21.27
C ILE A 95 -14.78 10.31 -21.67
N HIS A 96 -16.05 10.34 -21.25
CA HIS A 96 -17.01 9.28 -21.59
C HIS A 96 -17.44 9.27 -23.05
N PHE A 97 -17.19 10.37 -23.78
CA PHE A 97 -17.39 10.45 -25.22
C PHE A 97 -16.12 10.13 -26.01
N LEU A 98 -14.96 10.12 -25.33
CA LEU A 98 -13.64 9.88 -25.94
C LEU A 98 -13.15 8.44 -25.73
N LYS A 99 -13.59 7.80 -24.65
CA LYS A 99 -13.18 6.44 -24.27
C LYS A 99 -14.41 5.66 -23.80
N GLU A 100 -14.48 4.39 -24.20
CA GLU A 100 -15.48 3.50 -23.64
C GLU A 100 -15.31 3.42 -22.11
N PRO A 101 -16.41 3.52 -21.34
CA PRO A 101 -16.33 3.41 -19.89
C PRO A 101 -15.75 2.05 -19.51
N GLU A 102 -14.61 2.06 -18.83
CA GLU A 102 -14.04 0.84 -18.27
C GLU A 102 -15.04 0.28 -17.25
N LYS A 103 -15.32 -1.03 -17.35
CA LYS A 103 -15.98 -1.74 -16.24
C LYS A 103 -15.00 -1.79 -15.09
N LEU A 104 -15.12 -0.82 -14.19
CA LEU A 104 -14.33 -0.80 -12.96
C LEU A 104 -14.95 -1.83 -12.03
N GLU A 105 -14.33 -3.00 -11.96
CA GLU A 105 -14.59 -3.92 -10.88
C GLU A 105 -14.21 -3.22 -9.57
N ALA A 106 -15.09 -3.30 -8.57
CA ALA A 106 -14.79 -2.77 -7.26
C ALA A 106 -13.66 -3.60 -6.65
N THR A 107 -12.64 -2.93 -6.12
CA THR A 107 -11.63 -3.59 -5.29
C THR A 107 -12.34 -4.17 -4.07
N THR A 108 -12.35 -5.50 -3.95
CA THR A 108 -12.94 -6.20 -2.81
C THR A 108 -11.85 -6.79 -1.93
N ALA A 109 -12.12 -6.85 -0.63
CA ALA A 109 -11.24 -7.53 0.30
C ALA A 109 -12.00 -8.61 1.09
N ILE A 110 -11.38 -9.79 1.19
CA ILE A 110 -11.95 -10.98 1.82
C ILE A 110 -10.95 -11.49 2.86
N GLN A 111 -11.37 -11.50 4.12
CA GLN A 111 -10.54 -11.89 5.24
C GLN A 111 -10.93 -13.27 5.75
N PHE A 112 -9.91 -14.11 5.92
CA PHE A 112 -9.99 -15.47 6.44
C PHE A 112 -9.33 -15.52 7.81
N HIS A 113 -9.95 -16.24 8.73
CA HIS A 113 -9.38 -16.56 10.04
C HIS A 113 -9.12 -18.06 10.12
N LYS A 114 -8.00 -18.43 10.73
CA LYS A 114 -7.55 -19.81 10.86
C LYS A 114 -8.52 -20.69 11.65
N ASP A 115 -9.16 -20.13 12.68
CA ASP A 115 -10.10 -20.85 13.53
C ASP A 115 -11.46 -21.09 12.85
N LYS A 116 -11.81 -20.25 11.86
CA LYS A 116 -13.09 -20.30 11.12
C LYS A 116 -12.91 -20.03 9.62
N PRO A 117 -12.18 -20.90 8.88
CA PRO A 117 -11.87 -20.65 7.47
C PRO A 117 -13.12 -20.64 6.56
N GLY A 118 -14.22 -21.26 6.99
CA GLY A 118 -15.50 -21.29 6.25
C GLY A 118 -16.40 -20.05 6.44
N GLU A 119 -15.99 -19.09 7.29
CA GLU A 119 -16.78 -17.89 7.61
C GLU A 119 -15.97 -16.61 7.30
N PRO A 120 -15.68 -16.32 6.02
CA PRO A 120 -14.88 -15.14 5.68
C PRO A 120 -15.62 -13.83 5.98
N LYS A 121 -14.86 -12.81 6.37
CA LYS A 121 -15.33 -11.42 6.53
C LYS A 121 -15.07 -10.65 5.23
N TYR A 122 -16.08 -9.96 4.73
CA TYR A 122 -15.99 -9.14 3.52
C TYR A 122 -15.90 -7.65 3.89
N TYR A 123 -15.09 -6.91 3.16
CA TYR A 123 -15.02 -5.45 3.24
C TYR A 123 -15.51 -4.86 1.92
N GLU A 124 -16.38 -3.85 2.02
CA GLU A 124 -16.97 -3.18 0.85
C GLU A 124 -15.92 -2.40 0.04
N HIS A 125 -14.88 -1.90 0.70
CA HIS A 125 -13.80 -1.15 0.08
C HIS A 125 -12.50 -1.24 0.89
N VAL A 126 -11.36 -0.90 0.27
CA VAL A 126 -10.03 -1.07 0.89
C VAL A 126 -9.86 -0.20 2.14
N GLU A 127 -10.37 1.04 2.15
CA GLU A 127 -10.22 1.88 3.36
C GLU A 127 -10.90 1.29 4.60
N ALA A 128 -12.03 0.57 4.45
CA ALA A 128 -12.68 -0.12 5.56
C ALA A 128 -11.78 -1.25 6.12
N LEU A 129 -11.04 -1.94 5.25
CA LEU A 129 -10.02 -2.90 5.66
C LEU A 129 -8.88 -2.20 6.41
N LEU A 130 -8.34 -1.11 5.85
CA LEU A 130 -7.20 -0.38 6.46
C LEU A 130 -7.55 0.19 7.83
N ASP A 131 -8.77 0.71 7.99
CA ASP A 131 -9.29 1.18 9.26
C ASP A 131 -9.45 0.06 10.29
N ASP A 132 -9.98 -1.09 9.88
CA ASP A 132 -10.11 -2.27 10.73
C ASP A 132 -8.75 -2.82 11.19
N ILE A 133 -7.76 -2.87 10.30
CA ILE A 133 -6.36 -3.23 10.63
C ILE A 133 -5.79 -2.23 11.63
N SER A 134 -5.96 -0.93 11.38
CA SER A 134 -5.42 0.13 12.24
C SER A 134 -5.95 0.02 13.66
N ARG A 135 -7.26 -0.16 13.81
CA ARG A 135 -7.91 -0.25 15.12
C ARG A 135 -7.65 -1.57 15.82
N ASN A 136 -7.82 -2.69 15.11
CA ASN A 136 -7.90 -4.01 15.76
C ASN A 136 -6.57 -4.77 15.74
N ASP A 137 -5.71 -4.55 14.75
CA ASP A 137 -4.45 -5.31 14.61
C ASP A 137 -3.25 -4.52 15.09
N LEU A 138 -3.26 -3.22 14.85
CA LEU A 138 -2.18 -2.31 15.22
C LEU A 138 -2.42 -1.60 16.54
N GLY A 139 -3.65 -1.65 17.06
CA GLY A 139 -4.05 -1.03 18.31
C GLY A 139 -3.99 0.50 18.28
N SER A 140 -4.28 1.11 17.13
CA SER A 140 -4.32 2.58 17.01
C SER A 140 -5.34 3.18 17.98
N THR A 141 -4.90 4.13 18.79
CA THR A 141 -5.76 4.92 19.69
C THR A 141 -6.35 6.14 19.00
N THR A 142 -5.91 6.45 17.78
CA THR A 142 -6.39 7.58 16.98
C THR A 142 -7.17 7.08 15.76
N PRO A 143 -8.10 7.88 15.22
CA PRO A 143 -8.79 7.55 13.99
C PRO A 143 -7.80 7.34 12.84
N THR A 144 -8.10 6.36 11.99
CA THR A 144 -7.32 6.07 10.78
C THR A 144 -7.33 7.27 9.84
N LYS A 145 -6.15 7.59 9.30
CA LYS A 145 -5.88 8.69 8.38
C LYS A 145 -5.40 8.12 7.06
N VAL A 146 -5.85 8.75 5.99
CA VAL A 146 -5.52 8.38 4.63
C VAL A 146 -4.85 9.56 3.94
N ILE A 147 -3.65 9.32 3.42
CA ILE A 147 -2.94 10.25 2.54
C ILE A 147 -3.16 9.76 1.11
N TYR A 148 -3.95 10.50 0.33
CA TYR A 148 -4.19 10.12 -1.06
C TYR A 148 -3.00 10.47 -1.95
N SER A 149 -2.61 9.51 -2.79
CA SER A 149 -1.72 9.76 -3.92
C SER A 149 -2.24 10.93 -4.77
N GLY A 150 -1.34 11.84 -5.13
CA GLY A 150 -1.65 13.01 -5.94
C GLY A 150 -2.70 13.95 -5.35
N GLY A 151 -2.98 13.85 -4.04
CA GLY A 151 -4.00 14.64 -3.37
C GLY A 151 -5.43 14.35 -3.85
N ASN A 152 -5.69 13.14 -4.39
CA ASN A 152 -6.99 12.76 -4.95
C ASN A 152 -7.52 13.77 -6.00
N THR A 153 -6.62 14.28 -6.84
CA THR A 153 -6.98 15.29 -7.84
C THR A 153 -6.44 14.87 -9.19
N PHE A 154 -7.35 14.68 -10.16
CA PHE A 154 -6.96 14.44 -11.54
C PHE A 154 -6.30 15.70 -12.15
N PRO A 155 -5.21 15.58 -12.94
CA PRO A 155 -4.52 14.35 -13.34
C PRO A 155 -3.34 13.95 -12.43
N TYR A 156 -3.16 14.61 -11.29
CA TYR A 156 -1.99 14.41 -10.43
C TYR A 156 -1.95 13.01 -9.82
N ASP A 157 -3.09 12.50 -9.37
CA ASP A 157 -3.24 11.13 -8.86
C ASP A 157 -2.72 10.08 -9.86
N SER A 158 -3.14 10.19 -11.12
CA SER A 158 -2.80 9.29 -12.21
C SER A 158 -1.33 9.43 -12.61
N ARG A 159 -0.80 10.66 -12.60
CA ARG A 159 0.60 10.94 -12.94
C ARG A 159 1.57 10.47 -11.87
N GLU A 160 1.24 10.66 -10.61
CA GLU A 160 2.10 10.26 -9.49
C GLU A 160 2.00 8.77 -9.18
N GLN A 161 0.85 8.15 -9.49
CA GLN A 161 0.74 6.70 -9.49
C GLN A 161 1.70 6.06 -10.50
N TRP A 162 1.88 6.66 -11.68
CA TRP A 162 2.85 6.18 -12.68
C TRP A 162 4.29 6.18 -12.17
N THR A 163 4.57 6.99 -11.15
CA THR A 163 5.87 7.14 -10.51
C THR A 163 5.85 6.62 -9.07
N ASP A 164 4.92 5.69 -8.80
CA ASP A 164 4.82 4.85 -7.60
C ASP A 164 4.75 5.64 -6.28
N SER A 165 3.96 6.70 -6.25
CA SER A 165 3.74 7.52 -5.04
C SER A 165 3.21 6.77 -3.82
N CYS A 166 2.52 5.64 -4.03
CA CYS A 166 2.08 4.75 -2.96
C CYS A 166 3.11 3.70 -2.56
N ASN A 167 4.14 3.42 -3.36
CA ASN A 167 5.11 2.35 -3.13
C ASN A 167 6.28 2.81 -2.25
N LEU A 168 5.93 3.19 -1.03
CA LEU A 168 6.87 3.74 -0.06
C LEU A 168 7.52 2.62 0.76
N LEU A 169 8.70 2.88 1.31
CA LEU A 169 9.30 1.96 2.28
C LEU A 169 9.26 2.57 3.67
N ALA A 170 8.47 1.99 4.57
CA ALA A 170 8.55 2.32 6.00
C ALA A 170 9.86 1.77 6.59
N LEU A 171 10.71 2.67 7.08
CA LEU A 171 11.94 2.30 7.79
C LEU A 171 11.64 2.01 9.26
N LYS A 172 10.80 2.85 9.87
CA LYS A 172 10.22 2.71 11.20
C LYS A 172 8.85 3.39 11.21
N GLU A 173 8.09 3.23 12.28
CA GLU A 173 6.77 3.85 12.43
C GLU A 173 6.83 5.38 12.16
N GLY A 174 6.09 5.81 11.13
CA GLY A 174 6.02 7.21 10.72
C GLY A 174 7.22 7.72 9.92
N VAL A 175 8.24 6.91 9.64
CA VAL A 175 9.39 7.31 8.81
C VAL A 175 9.45 6.46 7.56
N VAL A 176 9.23 7.10 6.40
CA VAL A 176 9.10 6.43 5.11
C VAL A 176 10.02 7.03 4.06
N LEU A 177 10.49 6.19 3.12
CA LEU A 177 11.17 6.62 1.90
C LEU A 177 10.17 6.79 0.77
N GLY A 178 10.31 7.87 0.02
CA GLY A 178 9.54 8.13 -1.21
C GLY A 178 10.35 8.92 -2.23
N TYR A 179 9.81 9.03 -3.45
CA TYR A 179 10.46 9.79 -4.51
C TYR A 179 10.17 11.29 -4.42
N ASP A 180 11.17 12.11 -4.77
CA ASP A 180 11.09 13.57 -4.77
C ASP A 180 10.18 14.17 -5.87
N ARG A 181 9.86 13.41 -6.92
CA ARG A 181 9.04 13.87 -8.05
C ARG A 181 7.53 13.86 -7.82
N ASN A 182 7.06 13.28 -6.72
CA ASN A 182 5.64 13.13 -6.42
C ASN A 182 5.13 14.34 -5.62
N ASP A 183 5.19 15.52 -6.23
CA ASP A 183 4.99 16.81 -5.55
C ASP A 183 3.67 16.92 -4.76
N LYS A 184 2.55 16.42 -5.33
CA LYS A 184 1.23 16.48 -4.70
C LYS A 184 1.08 15.48 -3.57
N THR A 185 1.64 14.29 -3.70
CA THR A 185 1.74 13.35 -2.58
C THR A 185 2.61 13.95 -1.47
N VAL A 186 3.73 14.59 -1.80
CA VAL A 186 4.59 15.30 -0.83
C VAL A 186 3.84 16.42 -0.12
N GLU A 187 3.07 17.23 -0.83
CA GLU A 187 2.18 18.25 -0.24
C GLU A 187 1.15 17.61 0.71
N ALA A 188 0.55 16.48 0.33
CA ALA A 188 -0.41 15.76 1.17
C ALA A 188 0.24 15.21 2.46
N PHE A 189 1.48 14.72 2.39
CA PHE A 189 2.25 14.35 3.57
C PHE A 189 2.48 15.52 4.53
N LYS A 190 2.89 16.68 4.00
CA LYS A 190 3.06 17.90 4.80
C LYS A 190 1.77 18.33 5.48
N ALA A 191 0.66 18.30 4.74
CA ALA A 191 -0.67 18.63 5.27
C ALA A 191 -1.11 17.67 6.40
N ASN A 192 -0.60 16.44 6.41
CA ASN A 192 -0.85 15.44 7.44
C ASN A 192 0.21 15.45 8.57
N GLY A 193 1.03 16.50 8.65
CA GLY A 193 1.96 16.73 9.76
C GLY A 193 3.30 16.01 9.64
N PHE A 194 3.63 15.48 8.46
CA PHE A 194 4.96 14.89 8.24
C PHE A 194 5.99 15.97 7.91
N ASN A 195 7.17 15.84 8.50
CA ASN A 195 8.37 16.51 8.03
C ASN A 195 8.78 15.91 6.69
N VAL A 196 9.27 16.75 5.78
CA VAL A 196 9.77 16.30 4.48
C VAL A 196 11.21 16.76 4.33
N VAL A 197 12.11 15.79 4.16
CA VAL A 197 13.55 16.04 4.08
C VAL A 197 14.12 15.33 2.87
N LYS A 198 15.12 15.92 2.21
CA LYS A 198 15.87 15.21 1.18
C LYS A 198 16.90 14.31 1.86
N VAL A 199 17.14 13.14 1.28
CA VAL A 199 18.07 12.16 1.85
C VAL A 199 19.48 12.72 2.03
N GLN A 200 19.96 13.59 1.12
CA GLN A 200 21.29 14.19 1.22
C GLN A 200 21.44 15.05 2.47
N ASP A 201 20.40 15.83 2.78
CA ASP A 201 20.39 16.72 3.94
C ASP A 201 20.28 15.89 5.23
N LEU A 202 19.41 14.88 5.23
CA LEU A 202 19.22 13.98 6.37
C LEU A 202 20.51 13.23 6.74
N ILE A 203 21.27 12.75 5.75
CA ILE A 203 22.56 12.08 6.01
C ILE A 203 23.54 13.03 6.71
N GLN A 204 23.66 14.28 6.24
CA GLN A 204 24.53 15.27 6.88
C GLN A 204 24.09 15.60 8.30
N ASP A 205 22.77 15.70 8.53
CA ASP A 205 22.20 15.96 9.85
C ASP A 205 22.43 14.80 10.83
N LEU A 206 22.33 13.55 10.36
CA LEU A 206 22.64 12.35 11.14
C LEU A 206 24.13 12.28 11.48
N GLU A 207 25.02 12.47 10.50
CA GLU A 207 26.48 12.41 10.70
C GLU A 207 27.01 13.51 11.62
N SER A 208 26.39 14.69 11.58
CA SER A 208 26.74 15.82 12.45
C SER A 208 26.12 15.73 13.85
N GLY A 209 25.23 14.76 14.10
CA GLY A 209 24.50 14.61 15.36
C GLY A 209 23.41 15.66 15.59
N ARG A 210 22.99 16.39 14.55
CA ARG A 210 21.83 17.30 14.62
C ARG A 210 20.51 16.56 14.72
N VAL A 211 20.45 15.36 14.13
CA VAL A 211 19.29 14.47 14.15
C VAL A 211 19.74 13.11 14.68
N ASP A 212 18.89 12.48 15.50
CA ASP A 212 19.05 11.09 15.93
C ASP A 212 17.98 10.21 15.28
N ALA A 213 18.41 9.13 14.62
CA ALA A 213 17.53 8.16 13.97
C ALA A 213 16.52 7.51 14.95
N ASN A 214 16.90 7.39 16.23
CA ASN A 214 16.03 6.83 17.27
C ASN A 214 14.85 7.76 17.57
N THR A 215 15.07 9.08 17.55
CA THR A 215 14.05 10.09 17.86
C THR A 215 13.31 10.59 16.63
N LEU A 216 13.78 10.28 15.42
CA LEU A 216 13.12 10.66 14.17
C LEU A 216 11.70 10.04 14.09
N THR A 217 10.70 10.87 13.89
CA THR A 217 9.28 10.47 13.74
C THR A 217 8.62 11.27 12.64
N ASP A 218 7.50 10.77 12.11
CA ASP A 218 6.63 11.47 11.15
C ASP A 218 7.42 12.19 10.05
N THR A 219 8.26 11.46 9.33
CA THR A 219 9.18 12.01 8.31
C THR A 219 9.06 11.24 7.00
N LEU A 220 8.79 11.96 5.90
CA LEU A 220 8.96 11.48 4.54
C LEU A 220 10.35 11.89 4.06
N VAL A 221 11.20 10.89 3.82
CA VAL A 221 12.55 11.07 3.28
C VAL A 221 12.49 10.94 1.77
N LEU A 222 12.83 12.02 1.09
CA LEU A 222 12.80 12.12 -0.36
C LEU A 222 14.11 11.65 -0.98
N MET A 223 13.98 10.68 -1.85
CA MET A 223 15.05 10.10 -2.63
C MET A 223 15.00 10.65 -4.06
N PRO A 224 16.16 10.95 -4.67
CA PRO A 224 16.22 11.37 -6.08
C PRO A 224 15.60 10.32 -7.00
N SER A 225 14.79 10.78 -7.94
CA SER A 225 13.93 9.87 -8.72
C SER A 225 14.12 9.96 -10.23
N ALA A 226 15.22 10.55 -10.71
CA ALA A 226 15.45 10.80 -12.14
C ALA A 226 15.37 9.54 -13.02
N GLU A 227 15.93 8.41 -12.57
CA GLU A 227 16.00 7.17 -13.37
C GLU A 227 15.16 6.02 -12.78
N LEU A 228 15.36 5.66 -11.51
CA LEU A 228 14.73 4.46 -10.91
C LEU A 228 13.19 4.47 -11.00
N SER A 229 12.55 5.61 -10.74
CA SER A 229 11.09 5.72 -10.81
C SER A 229 10.51 5.48 -12.20
N ARG A 230 11.33 5.54 -13.26
CA ARG A 230 10.88 5.27 -14.63
C ARG A 230 10.61 3.78 -14.88
N ALA A 231 11.12 2.91 -14.02
CA ALA A 231 10.91 1.47 -14.07
C ALA A 231 9.57 1.02 -13.45
N ARG A 232 8.76 1.95 -12.92
CA ARG A 232 7.49 1.66 -12.23
C ARG A 232 7.68 0.78 -10.98
N GLY A 233 8.60 1.21 -10.12
CA GLY A 233 8.84 0.60 -8.82
C GLY A 233 9.34 1.64 -7.83
N GLY A 234 8.73 1.66 -6.65
CA GLY A 234 9.17 2.48 -5.52
C GLY A 234 10.11 1.71 -4.59
N PHE A 235 10.28 2.26 -3.38
CA PHE A 235 11.24 1.72 -2.41
C PHE A 235 10.77 0.40 -1.81
N HIS A 236 9.45 0.13 -1.79
CA HIS A 236 8.95 -1.16 -1.36
C HIS A 236 9.40 -2.25 -2.33
N CYS A 237 9.17 -2.07 -3.64
CA CYS A 237 9.56 -3.04 -4.67
C CYS A 237 11.07 -3.34 -4.69
N MET A 238 11.91 -2.36 -4.33
CA MET A 238 13.37 -2.50 -4.31
C MET A 238 13.90 -3.08 -2.99
N SER A 239 13.03 -3.53 -2.09
CA SER A 239 13.40 -3.97 -0.75
C SER A 239 12.76 -5.30 -0.39
N LEU A 240 13.45 -6.09 0.43
CA LEU A 240 12.91 -7.30 1.05
C LEU A 240 13.29 -7.29 2.54
N PRO A 241 12.44 -6.73 3.42
CA PRO A 241 12.74 -6.68 4.84
C PRO A 241 12.89 -8.10 5.42
N LEU A 242 14.07 -8.40 5.98
CA LEU A 242 14.37 -9.71 6.58
C LEU A 242 14.02 -9.74 8.08
N LEU A 243 14.19 -8.61 8.76
CA LEU A 243 13.92 -8.46 10.18
C LEU A 243 13.39 -7.05 10.44
N ARG A 244 12.29 -6.97 11.18
CA ARG A 244 11.72 -5.72 11.70
C ARG A 244 11.38 -5.92 13.16
N ASP A 245 11.67 -4.91 13.97
CA ASP A 245 11.29 -4.92 15.38
C ASP A 245 9.77 -4.89 15.53
N GLY A 246 9.29 -5.44 16.65
CA GLY A 246 7.88 -5.31 17.03
C GLY A 246 7.53 -3.85 17.29
N LEU A 247 6.29 -3.46 16.96
CA LEU A 247 5.82 -2.11 17.27
C LEU A 247 5.75 -1.94 18.81
N SER A 248 6.29 -0.84 19.33
CA SER A 248 6.33 -0.59 20.78
C SER A 248 4.93 -0.37 21.34
N SER A 249 4.60 -0.96 22.49
CA SER A 249 3.36 -0.66 23.22
C SER A 249 3.44 0.78 23.75
N LYS A 250 2.91 1.74 22.98
CA LYS A 250 2.65 3.09 23.48
C LYS A 250 1.25 3.16 24.06
#